data_AF-A0A925A6E1-F1
#
_entry.id   AF-A0A925A6E1-F1
#
_cell.length_a   1.000
_cell.length_b   1.000
_cell.length_c   1.000
_cell.angle_alpha   90.00
_cell.angle_beta   90.00
_cell.angle_gamma   90.00
#
_symmetry.space_group_name_H-M   'P 1'
#
loop_
_entity.id
_entity.type
_entity.pdbx_description
1 polymer ?
#
loop_
_entity_poly.entity_id
_entity_poly.type
_entity_poly.pdbx_seq_one_letter_code
_entity_poly.pdbx_strand_id
1 'polypeptide(L)'
;MPTPGPGRITNVASTPPTPAASSGGSSTAGVAELSYEQSRDELIRVVNELEQGSSTLEQSLALWERGEALARRCEEWLIGAKARLDAARSAAAPRSDALPDSAS
;
A
#
# COMPACT_ATOMS: atom_id res chain seq x y z
N MET A 1 -15.98 42.33 -14.31
CA MET A 1 -14.77 41.86 -13.60
C MET A 1 -14.89 40.35 -13.43
N PRO A 2 -14.03 39.53 -14.05
CA PRO A 2 -14.05 38.08 -13.83
C PRO A 2 -13.28 37.73 -12.56
N THR A 3 -13.90 36.95 -11.68
CA THR A 3 -13.27 36.37 -10.48
C THR A 3 -12.38 35.18 -10.88
N PRO A 4 -11.11 35.11 -10.44
CA PRO A 4 -10.30 33.92 -10.62
C PRO A 4 -10.77 32.80 -9.66
N GLY A 5 -11.18 31.66 -10.21
CA GLY A 5 -11.48 30.46 -9.42
C GLY A 5 -10.18 29.79 -8.93
N PRO A 6 -10.19 29.11 -7.77
CA PRO A 6 -9.01 28.41 -7.27
C PRO A 6 -8.67 27.22 -8.18
N GLY A 7 -7.41 27.21 -8.61
CA GLY A 7 -6.84 26.31 -9.61
C GLY A 7 -6.93 24.83 -9.25
N ARG A 8 -7.18 24.05 -10.30
CA ARG A 8 -7.10 22.60 -10.35
C ARG A 8 -5.64 22.17 -10.18
N ILE A 9 -5.29 21.64 -9.02
CA ILE A 9 -4.02 20.91 -8.83
C ILE A 9 -4.10 19.56 -9.56
N THR A 10 -3.72 19.55 -10.84
CA THR A 10 -3.32 18.31 -11.52
C THR A 10 -1.87 18.04 -11.15
N ASN A 11 -1.62 17.14 -10.19
CA ASN A 11 -0.26 16.64 -10.01
C ASN A 11 0.00 15.50 -11.01
N VAL A 12 0.93 15.81 -11.91
CA VAL A 12 1.51 15.01 -12.98
C VAL A 12 2.13 13.72 -12.45
N ALA A 13 2.02 12.67 -13.26
CA ALA A 13 2.58 11.35 -13.05
C ALA A 13 4.08 11.40 -12.74
N SER A 14 4.48 10.86 -11.60
CA SER A 14 5.85 10.42 -11.36
C SER A 14 6.13 9.25 -12.29
N THR A 15 6.86 9.50 -13.37
CA THR A 15 7.39 8.43 -14.23
C THR A 15 8.62 7.84 -13.51
N PRO A 16 8.69 6.52 -13.28
CA PRO A 16 9.89 5.91 -12.70
C PRO A 16 11.04 5.87 -13.72
N PRO A 17 12.31 5.81 -13.28
CA PRO A 17 13.43 5.55 -14.17
C PRO A 17 13.37 4.11 -14.70
N THR A 18 13.75 3.93 -15.97
CA THR A 18 13.97 2.61 -16.57
C THR A 18 15.36 2.08 -16.15
N PRO A 19 15.48 0.92 -15.48
CA PRO A 19 16.74 0.21 -15.44
C PRO A 19 16.80 -0.79 -16.60
N ALA A 20 17.63 -0.48 -17.61
CA ALA A 20 18.14 -1.49 -18.53
C ALA A 20 19.22 -2.30 -17.82
N ALA A 21 18.85 -3.43 -17.22
CA ALA A 21 19.76 -4.51 -16.85
C ALA A 21 18.97 -5.79 -16.59
N SER A 22 19.11 -6.78 -17.47
CA SER A 22 18.76 -8.17 -17.15
C SER A 22 19.66 -8.65 -16.00
N SER A 23 19.07 -8.94 -14.85
CA SER A 23 19.71 -9.67 -13.75
C SER A 23 18.61 -10.35 -12.92
N GLY A 24 18.46 -11.66 -13.15
CA GLY A 24 17.48 -12.52 -12.47
C GLY A 24 17.87 -12.81 -11.01
N GLY A 25 17.77 -11.81 -10.13
CA GLY A 25 18.11 -11.94 -8.71
C GLY A 25 17.35 -10.99 -7.77
N SER A 26 16.18 -10.49 -8.17
CA SER A 26 15.42 -9.48 -7.40
C SER A 26 13.96 -9.88 -7.15
N SER A 27 13.67 -11.18 -7.04
CA SER A 27 12.29 -11.66 -6.94
C SER A 27 11.61 -11.31 -5.61
N THR A 28 12.36 -10.96 -4.57
CA THR A 28 11.83 -10.61 -3.24
C THR A 28 12.37 -9.29 -2.68
N ALA A 29 13.60 -8.90 -3.03
CA ALA A 29 14.28 -7.72 -2.49
C ALA A 29 13.54 -6.38 -2.76
N GLY A 30 12.85 -6.26 -3.89
CA GLY A 30 12.10 -5.05 -4.24
C GLY A 30 10.71 -4.94 -3.59
N VAL A 31 10.22 -5.98 -2.91
CA VAL A 31 8.84 -6.03 -2.41
C VAL A 31 8.61 -5.01 -1.29
N ALA A 32 9.62 -4.76 -0.46
CA ALA A 32 9.52 -3.83 0.67
C ALA A 32 9.29 -2.37 0.23
N GLU A 33 9.75 -1.99 -0.96
CA GLU A 33 9.66 -0.63 -1.50
C GLU A 33 8.32 -0.36 -2.21
N LEU A 34 7.50 -1.40 -2.42
CA LEU A 34 6.24 -1.27 -3.14
C LEU A 34 5.16 -0.52 -2.33
N SER A 35 4.35 0.25 -3.05
CA SER A 35 3.08 0.78 -2.55
C SER A 35 2.04 -0.33 -2.38
N TYR A 36 1.00 -0.10 -1.59
CA TYR A 36 -0.07 -1.08 -1.38
C TYR A 36 -0.68 -1.57 -2.70
N GLU A 37 -1.00 -0.65 -3.62
CA GLU A 37 -1.62 -1.00 -4.91
C GLU A 37 -0.66 -1.81 -5.78
N GLN A 38 0.62 -1.44 -5.81
CA GLN A 38 1.65 -2.19 -6.54
C GLN A 38 1.84 -3.59 -5.95
N SER A 39 1.92 -3.72 -4.63
CA SER A 39 2.04 -5.03 -3.97
C SER A 39 0.84 -5.92 -4.27
N ARG A 40 -0.37 -5.35 -4.26
CA ARG A 40 -1.61 -6.10 -4.57
C ARG A 40 -1.63 -6.55 -6.04
N ASP A 41 -1.30 -5.67 -6.97
CA ASP A 41 -1.33 -5.98 -8.39
C ASP A 41 -0.27 -7.03 -8.76
N GLU A 42 0.92 -6.96 -8.16
CA GLU A 42 1.95 -7.99 -8.29
C GLU A 42 1.51 -9.33 -7.68
N LEU A 43 0.83 -9.30 -6.52
CA LEU A 43 0.31 -10.52 -5.89
C LEU A 43 -0.72 -11.21 -6.78
N ILE A 44 -1.62 -10.45 -7.42
CA ILE A 44 -2.60 -10.99 -8.38
C ILE A 44 -1.87 -11.66 -9.55
N ARG A 45 -0.80 -11.06 -10.08
CA ARG A 45 -0.01 -11.67 -11.17
C ARG A 45 0.62 -12.99 -10.75
N VAL A 46 1.23 -13.03 -9.57
CA VAL A 46 1.84 -14.25 -9.01
C VAL A 46 0.80 -15.36 -8.83
N VAL A 47 -0.38 -15.04 -8.27
CA VAL A 47 -1.48 -16.00 -8.11
C VAL A 47 -1.93 -16.52 -9.47
N ASN A 48 -2.15 -15.63 -10.44
CA ASN A 48 -2.55 -16.04 -11.79
C ASN A 48 -1.51 -16.96 -12.47
N GLU A 49 -0.22 -16.71 -12.27
CA GLU A 49 0.84 -17.59 -12.80
C GLU A 49 0.87 -18.96 -12.12
N LEU A 50 0.64 -19.01 -10.80
CA LEU A 50 0.50 -20.26 -10.06
C LEU A 50 -0.71 -21.08 -10.53
N GLU A 51 -1.85 -20.42 -10.74
CA GLU A 51 -3.09 -21.06 -11.21
C GLU A 51 -3.00 -21.60 -12.64
N GLN A 52 -2.18 -20.97 -13.49
CA GLN A 52 -1.92 -21.45 -14.85
C GLN A 52 -1.15 -22.78 -14.89
N GLY A 53 -0.46 -23.15 -13.80
CA GLY A 53 0.15 -24.48 -13.62
C GLY A 53 1.21 -24.87 -14.67
N SER A 54 1.71 -23.93 -15.46
CA SER A 54 2.68 -24.18 -16.54
C SER A 54 4.14 -24.09 -16.09
N SER A 55 4.36 -23.92 -14.78
CA SER A 55 5.67 -23.69 -14.16
C SER A 55 6.27 -24.98 -13.60
N THR A 56 7.60 -25.09 -13.63
CA THR A 56 8.33 -26.17 -12.95
C THR A 56 8.20 -26.03 -11.43
N LEU A 57 8.45 -27.11 -10.66
CA LEU A 57 8.35 -27.09 -9.19
C LEU A 57 9.15 -25.95 -8.55
N GLU A 58 10.39 -25.75 -8.99
CA GLU A 58 11.28 -24.69 -8.49
C GLU A 58 10.71 -23.29 -8.79
N GLN A 59 10.11 -23.10 -9.97
CA GLN A 59 9.44 -21.84 -10.32
C GLN A 59 8.18 -21.62 -9.50
N SER A 60 7.38 -22.66 -9.28
CA SER A 60 6.18 -22.58 -8.44
C SER A 60 6.52 -22.24 -6.98
N LEU A 61 7.63 -22.76 -6.46
CA LEU A 61 8.15 -22.39 -5.14
C LEU A 61 8.59 -20.92 -5.10
N ALA A 62 9.36 -20.46 -6.09
CA ALA A 62 9.81 -19.08 -6.17
C ALA A 62 8.63 -18.08 -6.29
N LEU A 63 7.60 -18.43 -7.06
CA LEU A 63 6.35 -17.66 -7.16
C LEU A 63 5.64 -17.62 -5.82
N TRP A 64 5.52 -18.76 -5.13
CA TRP A 64 4.89 -18.81 -3.80
C TRP A 64 5.63 -17.95 -2.77
N GLU A 65 6.96 -18.02 -2.69
CA GLU A 65 7.76 -17.20 -1.76
C GLU A 65 7.61 -15.69 -2.04
N ARG A 66 7.57 -15.32 -3.33
CA ARG A 66 7.29 -13.93 -3.74
C ARG A 66 5.87 -13.50 -3.36
N GLY A 67 4.88 -14.38 -3.55
CA GLY A 67 3.49 -14.15 -3.13
C GLY A 67 3.36 -13.91 -1.62
N GLU A 68 4.04 -14.72 -0.82
CA GLU A 68 4.12 -14.55 0.64
C GLU A 68 4.72 -13.20 1.04
N ALA A 69 5.82 -12.80 0.40
CA ALA A 69 6.44 -11.49 0.66
C ALA A 69 5.49 -10.33 0.32
N LEU A 70 4.77 -10.42 -0.81
CA LEU A 70 3.80 -9.41 -1.25
C LEU A 70 2.59 -9.34 -0.32
N ALA A 71 2.09 -10.48 0.16
CA ALA A 71 0.99 -10.54 1.12
C ALA A 71 1.37 -9.86 2.44
N ARG A 72 2.55 -10.16 2.99
CA ARG A 72 3.07 -9.50 4.21
C ARG A 72 3.19 -8.00 4.03
N ARG A 73 3.68 -7.55 2.87
CA ARG A 73 3.78 -6.11 2.57
C ARG A 73 2.40 -5.43 2.56
N CYS A 74 1.40 -6.08 1.97
CA CYS A 74 0.03 -5.58 1.98
C CYS A 74 -0.52 -5.46 3.40
N GLU A 75 -0.26 -6.47 4.25
CA GLU A 75 -0.69 -6.48 5.65
C GLU A 75 -0.05 -5.34 6.45
N GLU A 76 1.27 -5.10 6.31
CA GLU A 76 1.96 -3.98 6.95
C GLU A 76 1.33 -2.63 6.63
N TRP A 77 0.97 -2.42 5.36
CA TRP A 77 0.28 -1.20 4.91
C TRP A 77 -1.07 -1.02 5.60
N LEU A 78 -1.86 -2.09 5.69
CA LEU A 78 -3.19 -2.07 6.31
C LEU A 78 -3.11 -1.85 7.83
N ILE A 79 -2.17 -2.51 8.51
CA ILE A 79 -1.92 -2.31 9.94
C ILE A 79 -1.51 -0.86 10.19
N GLY A 80 -0.58 -0.32 9.40
CA GLY A 80 -0.12 1.07 9.51
C GLY A 80 -1.25 2.08 9.28
N ALA A 81 -2.11 1.84 8.28
CA ALA A 81 -3.28 2.67 8.02
C ALA A 81 -4.28 2.65 9.19
N LYS A 82 -4.57 1.46 9.74
CA LYS A 82 -5.45 1.30 10.90
C LYS A 82 -4.92 2.05 12.13
N ALA A 83 -3.63 1.91 12.43
CA ALA A 83 -3.01 2.61 13.57
C ALA A 83 -3.13 4.14 13.44
N ARG A 84 -2.97 4.70 12.24
CA ARG A 84 -3.15 6.14 11.99
C ARG A 84 -4.59 6.59 12.20
N LEU A 85 -5.57 5.79 11.78
CA LEU A 85 -6.99 6.07 11.99
C LEU A 85 -7.37 6.03 13.48
N ASP A 86 -6.90 5.01 14.20
CA ASP A 86 -7.16 4.86 15.63
C ASP A 86 -6.54 6.04 16.42
N ALA A 87 -5.31 6.44 16.09
CA ALA A 87 -4.66 7.62 16.68
C ALA A 87 -5.45 8.93 16.42
N ALA A 88 -5.93 9.13 15.18
CA ALA A 88 -6.74 10.30 14.83
C ALA A 88 -8.07 10.33 15.60
N ARG A 89 -8.71 9.16 15.81
CA ARG A 89 -9.94 9.04 16.59
C ARG A 89 -9.72 9.34 18.07
N SER A 90 -8.64 8.83 18.68
CA SER A 90 -8.30 9.14 20.07
C SER A 90 -7.95 10.61 20.29
N ALA A 91 -7.26 11.24 19.33
CA ALA A 91 -6.92 12.66 19.39
C ALA A 91 -8.16 13.58 19.27
N ALA A 92 -9.21 13.14 18.58
CA ALA A 92 -10.47 13.87 18.47
C ALA A 92 -11.37 13.76 19.72
N ALA A 93 -11.05 12.88 20.68
CA ALA A 93 -11.90 12.54 21.81
C ALA A 93 -11.90 13.48 23.05
N PRO A 94 -11.09 14.56 23.22
CA PRO A 94 -11.20 15.39 24.42
C PRO A 94 -11.88 16.75 24.14
N ARG A 95 -13.22 16.81 24.05
CA ARG A 95 -14.02 18.06 24.23
C ARG A 95 -15.54 17.87 24.51
N SER A 96 -16.04 16.69 24.88
CA SER A 96 -17.49 16.49 25.10
C SER A 96 -17.90 16.14 26.54
N ASP A 97 -16.99 16.12 27.52
CA ASP A 97 -17.33 15.70 28.90
C ASP A 97 -17.06 16.76 29.99
N ALA A 98 -16.76 18.00 29.62
CA ALA A 98 -16.69 19.09 30.59
C ALA A 98 -18.02 19.86 30.61
N LEU A 99 -19.06 19.26 31.20
CA LEU A 99 -20.18 20.00 31.77
C LEU A 99 -19.85 20.25 33.25
N PRO A 100 -19.29 21.43 33.62
CA PRO A 100 -19.10 21.76 35.02
C PRO A 100 -20.47 21.93 35.69
N ASP A 101 -20.63 21.20 36.80
CA ASP A 101 -21.41 21.51 37.99
C ASP A 101 -22.22 22.82 37.89
N SER A 102 -23.45 22.75 37.40
CA SER A 102 -24.45 23.79 37.66
C SER A 102 -25.14 23.44 38.97
N ALA A 103 -24.46 23.80 40.05
CA ALA A 103 -25.04 24.03 41.36
C ALA A 103 -26.31 24.89 41.25
N SER A 104 -27.45 24.38 41.73
CA SER A 104 -28.49 25.06 42.51
C SER A 104 -29.65 24.10 42.78
#